data_AF-F6KDW3-F1
#
_entry.id   AF-F6KDW3-F1
#
_cell.length_a   1.000
_cell.length_b   1.000
_cell.length_c   1.000
_cell.angle_alpha   90.00
_cell.angle_beta   90.00
_cell.angle_gamma   90.00
#
_symmetry.space_group_name_H-M   'P 1'
#
loop_
_entity.id
_entity.type
_entity.pdbx_description
1 polymer ?
#
loop_
_entity_poly.entity_id
_entity_poly.type
_entity_poly.pdbx_seq_one_letter_code
_entity_poly.pdbx_strand_id
1 'polypeptide(L)' 'DIPEGKSVTFKWRGKPLFIRHRTGKEIETEKAVPLSALRDAEADEDRVQKPEWLVVIGVCTHLGCVPIANAGDFGGYYC' A
#
# COMPACT_ATOMS: atom_id res chain seq x y z
N ASP A 1 -7.45 15.17 -8.52
CA ASP A 1 -8.16 14.32 -7.53
C ASP A 1 -7.88 12.85 -7.77
N ILE A 2 -7.83 12.07 -6.68
CA ILE A 2 -7.69 10.60 -6.73
C ILE A 2 -9.02 10.00 -6.23
N PRO A 3 -9.84 9.40 -7.11
CA PRO A 3 -11.11 8.80 -6.70
C PRO A 3 -10.92 7.63 -5.73
N GLU A 4 -11.91 7.38 -4.89
CA GLU A 4 -11.92 6.23 -3.98
C GLU A 4 -11.74 4.91 -4.76
N GLY A 5 -10.96 3.99 -4.21
CA GLY A 5 -10.64 2.70 -4.81
C GLY A 5 -9.68 2.79 -6.00
N LYS A 6 -9.12 3.97 -6.32
CA LYS A 6 -8.12 4.15 -7.39
C LYS A 6 -6.71 4.37 -6.83
N SER A 7 -5.74 3.98 -7.64
CA SER A 7 -4.31 4.14 -7.36
C SER A 7 -3.67 4.99 -8.46
N VAL A 8 -2.73 5.85 -8.07
CA VAL A 8 -1.94 6.67 -8.99
C VAL A 8 -0.47 6.56 -8.62
N THR A 9 0.39 6.54 -9.62
CA THR A 9 1.85 6.52 -9.45
C THR A 9 2.44 7.85 -9.88
N PHE A 10 3.23 8.45 -9.00
CA PHE A 10 3.98 9.68 -9.26
C PHE A 10 5.49 9.43 -9.21
N LYS A 11 6.27 10.28 -9.87
CA LYS A 11 7.72 10.35 -9.65
C LYS A 11 8.00 11.38 -8.55
N TRP A 12 8.58 10.95 -7.45
CA TRP A 12 8.93 11.82 -6.32
C TRP A 12 10.35 11.52 -5.83
N ARG A 13 11.19 12.57 -5.78
CA ARG A 13 12.60 12.47 -5.36
C ARG A 13 13.37 11.34 -6.07
N GLY A 14 13.09 11.14 -7.36
CA GLY A 14 13.72 10.10 -8.19
C GLY A 14 13.18 8.68 -8.00
N LYS A 15 12.18 8.48 -7.13
CA LYS A 15 11.55 7.17 -6.87
C LYS A 15 10.07 7.18 -7.28
N PRO A 16 9.49 6.02 -7.60
CA PRO A 16 8.04 5.90 -7.73
C PRO A 16 7.37 6.10 -6.36
N LEU A 17 6.30 6.88 -6.33
CA LEU A 17 5.44 7.09 -5.18
C LEU A 17 4.05 6.59 -5.55
N PHE A 18 3.57 5.58 -4.83
CA PHE A 18 2.22 5.08 -4.99
C PHE A 18 1.29 5.78 -4.02
N ILE A 19 0.17 6.28 -4.54
CA ILE A 19 -0.90 6.86 -3.75
C ILE A 19 -2.18 6.10 -4.07
N ARG A 20 -2.80 5.51 -3.04
CA ARG A 20 -4.09 4.83 -3.14
C ARG A 20 -5.08 5.48 -2.19
N HIS A 21 -6.25 5.85 -2.75
CA HIS A 21 -7.40 6.25 -1.97
C HIS A 21 -8.19 4.98 -1.63
N ARG A 22 -8.08 4.49 -0.40
CA ARG A 22 -8.67 3.23 0.05
C ARG A 22 -10.14 3.40 0.37
N THR A 23 -10.92 2.39 0.06
CA THR A 23 -12.32 2.25 0.50
C THR A 23 -12.37 1.83 1.96
N GLY A 24 -13.50 2.08 2.63
CA GLY A 24 -13.72 1.60 4.00
C GLY A 24 -13.54 0.07 4.14
N LYS A 25 -13.99 -0.69 3.14
CA LYS A 25 -13.84 -2.16 3.14
C LYS A 25 -12.37 -2.61 3.13
N GLU A 26 -11.53 -1.94 2.35
CA GLU A 26 -10.09 -2.24 2.32
C GLU A 26 -9.44 -1.94 3.67
N ILE A 27 -9.76 -0.78 4.26
CA ILE A 27 -9.22 -0.38 5.57
C ILE A 27 -9.56 -1.41 6.64
N GLU A 28 -10.83 -1.82 6.73
CA GLU A 28 -11.27 -2.83 7.70
C GLU A 28 -10.59 -4.20 7.46
N THR A 29 -10.39 -4.56 6.19
CA THR A 29 -9.71 -5.82 5.83
C THR A 29 -8.25 -5.80 6.29
N GLU A 30 -7.51 -4.73 6.02
CA GLU A 30 -6.10 -4.62 6.41
C GLU A 30 -5.91 -4.50 7.93
N LYS A 31 -6.82 -3.79 8.62
CA LYS A 31 -6.80 -3.70 10.10
C LYS A 31 -7.09 -5.02 10.80
N ALA A 32 -7.83 -5.93 10.15
CA ALA A 32 -8.17 -7.23 10.72
C ALA A 32 -7.06 -8.29 10.57
N VAL A 33 -5.97 -7.99 9.87
CA VAL A 33 -4.87 -8.95 9.64
C VAL A 33 -4.13 -9.22 10.96
N PRO A 34 -4.00 -10.49 11.39
CA PRO A 34 -3.25 -10.81 12.59
C PRO A 34 -1.76 -10.55 12.39
N LEU A 35 -1.13 -9.74 13.24
CA LEU A 35 0.28 -9.37 13.14
C LEU A 35 1.22 -10.59 13.13
N SER A 36 0.84 -11.69 13.79
CA SER A 36 1.61 -12.93 13.80
C SER A 36 1.69 -13.64 12.44
N ALA A 37 0.84 -13.29 11.48
CA ALA A 37 0.90 -13.82 10.12
C ALA A 37 1.83 -13.03 9.20
N LEU A 38 2.32 -11.86 9.64
CA LEU A 38 3.18 -10.99 8.85
C LEU A 38 4.65 -11.31 9.08
N ARG A 39 5.44 -11.32 8.01
CA ARG A 39 6.91 -11.47 8.09
C ARG A 39 7.56 -10.30 8.84
N ASP A 40 7.01 -9.11 8.67
CA ASP A 40 7.40 -7.88 9.34
C ASP A 40 6.15 -7.29 9.99
N ALA A 41 6.07 -7.37 11.32
CA ALA A 41 4.85 -7.08 12.06
C ALA A 41 4.71 -5.57 12.29
N GLU A 42 3.70 -4.97 11.67
CA GLU A 42 3.36 -3.55 11.82
C GLU A 42 1.86 -3.37 11.57
N ALA A 43 1.16 -2.63 12.43
CA ALA A 43 -0.27 -2.39 12.27
C ALA A 43 -0.53 -1.33 11.19
N ASP A 44 -1.68 -1.41 10.50
CA ASP A 44 -2.03 -0.43 9.45
C ASP A 44 -2.05 1.01 9.97
N GLU A 45 -2.54 1.20 11.20
CA GLU A 45 -2.68 2.50 11.86
C GLU A 45 -1.35 3.12 12.30
N ASP A 46 -0.27 2.34 12.41
CA ASP A 46 1.08 2.86 12.61
C ASP A 46 1.71 3.36 11.29
N ARG A 47 1.21 2.86 10.15
CA ARG A 47 1.75 3.14 8.81
C ARG A 47 1.10 4.33 8.12
N VAL A 48 -0.09 4.74 8.55
CA VAL A 48 -0.89 5.80 7.91
C VAL A 48 -1.34 6.85 8.93
N GLN A 49 -1.38 8.11 8.51
CA GLN A 49 -1.93 9.21 9.33
C GLN A 49 -3.44 9.39 9.12
N LYS A 50 -3.92 9.05 7.92
CA LYS A 50 -5.31 9.12 7.50
C LYS A 50 -5.67 7.80 6.83
N PRO A 51 -6.55 6.96 7.42
CA PRO A 51 -6.79 5.60 6.94
C PRO A 51 -7.23 5.52 5.47
N GLU A 52 -7.92 6.52 4.95
CA GLU A 52 -8.33 6.57 3.54
C GLU A 52 -7.16 6.78 2.56
N TRP A 53 -5.99 7.19 3.04
CA TRP A 53 -4.81 7.45 2.21
C TRP A 53 -3.66 6.49 2.52
N LEU A 54 -3.35 5.62 1.56
CA LEU A 54 -2.11 4.85 1.56
C LEU A 54 -1.10 5.55 0.64
N VAL A 55 0.02 6.00 1.21
CA VAL A 55 1.11 6.67 0.48
C VAL A 55 2.41 5.92 0.76
N VAL A 56 2.96 5.26 -0.26
CA VAL A 56 4.15 4.42 -0.11
C VAL A 56 5.17 4.66 -1.21
N ILE A 57 6.44 4.51 -0.88
CA ILE A 57 7.52 4.50 -1.87
C ILE A 57 7.45 3.17 -2.61
N GLY A 58 7.23 3.20 -3.93
CA GLY A 58 7.04 2.03 -4.79
C GLY A 58 8.32 1.27 -5.13
N VAL A 59 9.16 1.01 -4.13
CA VAL A 59 10.47 0.37 -4.28
C VAL A 59 10.48 -0.89 -3.42
N CYS A 60 10.51 -2.06 -4.06
CA CYS A 60 10.53 -3.34 -3.36
C CYS A 60 11.79 -3.46 -2.48
N THR A 61 11.61 -3.87 -1.23
CA THR A 61 12.67 -3.94 -0.22
C THR A 61 13.71 -5.03 -0.47
N HIS A 62 13.47 -5.94 -1.43
CA HIS A 62 14.46 -6.94 -1.82
C HIS A 62 15.64 -6.32 -2.58
N LEU A 63 15.40 -5.82 -3.80
CA LEU A 63 16.44 -5.26 -4.68
C LEU A 63 16.00 -3.98 -5.41
N GLY A 64 14.85 -3.40 -5.06
CA GLY A 64 14.44 -2.08 -5.55
C GLY A 64 13.68 -2.04 -6.87
N CYS A 65 13.22 -3.19 -7.39
CA CYS A 65 12.25 -3.22 -8.49
C CYS A 65 10.96 -2.46 -8.13
N VAL A 66 10.23 -2.02 -9.16
CA VAL A 66 8.96 -1.29 -9.00
C VAL A 66 7.80 -2.29 -9.03
N PRO A 67 7.04 -2.46 -7.94
CA PRO A 67 5.90 -3.38 -7.90
C PRO A 67 4.74 -2.94 -8.80
N ILE A 68 3.97 -3.90 -9.29
CA ILE A 68 2.74 -3.72 -10.06
C ILE A 68 1.55 -3.66 -9.09
N ALA A 69 0.69 -2.65 -9.23
CA ALA A 69 -0.51 -2.48 -8.40
C ALA A 69 -1.65 -3.43 -8.79
N ASN A 70 -2.48 -3.81 -7.83
CA ASN A 70 -3.62 -4.74 -7.98
C ASN A 70 -3.21 -6.11 -8.55
N ALA A 71 -2.01 -6.57 -8.20
CA ALA A 71 -1.45 -7.85 -8.61
C ALA A 71 -0.95 -8.62 -7.39
N GLY A 72 -0.77 -9.92 -7.55
CA GLY A 72 -0.42 -10.83 -6.46
C GLY A 72 -1.63 -11.29 -5.65
N ASP A 73 -1.38 -12.19 -4.71
CA ASP A 73 -2.45 -12.97 -4.06
C ASP A 73 -3.19 -12.21 -2.94
N PHE A 74 -2.66 -11.06 -2.52
CA PHE A 74 -3.19 -10.27 -1.40
C PHE A 74 -3.87 -8.96 -1.84
N GLY A 75 -4.13 -8.77 -3.13
CA GLY A 75 -4.85 -7.57 -3.62
C GLY A 75 -4.11 -6.24 -3.50
N GLY A 76 -2.81 -6.26 -3.14
CA GLY A 76 -1.97 -5.07 -3.00
C GLY A 76 -1.02 -4.87 -4.19
N TYR A 77 0.24 -5.23 -4.00
CA TYR A 77 1.31 -5.05 -4.98
C TYR A 77 2.11 -6.33 -5.20
N TYR A 78 2.54 -6.57 -6.45
CA TYR A 78 3.38 -7.70 -6.83
C TYR A 78 4.70 -7.23 -7.45
N CYS A 79 5.81 -7.76 -6.96
CA CYS A 79 7.16 -7.48 -7.46
C CYS A 79 7.75 -8.71 -8.13
#